data_AF-X0J619-F1
#
_entry.id   AF-X0J619-F1
#
_cell.length_a   1.000
_cell.length_b   1.000
_cell.length_c   1.000
_cell.angle_alpha   90.00
_cell.angle_beta   90.00
_cell.angle_gamma   90.00
#
_symmetry.space_group_name_H-M   'P 1'
#
loop_
_entity.id
_entity.type
_entity.pdbx_description
1 polymer ?
#
loop_
_entity_poly.entity_id
_entity_poly.type
_entity_poly.pdbx_seq_one_letter_code
_entity_poly.pdbx_strand_id
1 'polypeptide(L)'
;MRMNKDAPIRELPLSHSMRKTYTDCYRMQGFTGGNWGYTLNTNLVGGERDVLPGSRGSRLESKDRKLAIYLLGWESIELHEDANKTPVFAEEMIKLGPWINQESGAWYVRFAT
;
A
#
# COMPACT_ATOMS: atom_id res chain seq x y z
N MET A 1 2.46 -2.97 -0.63
CA MET A 1 3.54 -1.96 -0.58
C MET A 1 4.26 -2.04 0.76
N ARG A 2 5.53 -2.47 0.75
CA ARG A 2 6.40 -2.53 1.93
C ARG A 2 7.21 -1.23 2.04
N MET A 3 7.19 -0.60 3.19
CA MET A 3 7.98 0.60 3.49
C MET A 3 9.35 0.21 4.06
N ASN A 4 10.34 1.07 3.86
CA ASN A 4 11.65 0.96 4.49
C ASN A 4 11.53 0.98 6.02
N LYS A 5 12.47 0.33 6.71
CA LYS A 5 12.45 0.21 8.18
C LYS A 5 12.36 1.57 8.89
N ASP A 6 13.03 2.57 8.33
CA ASP A 6 13.14 3.91 8.91
C ASP A 6 12.04 4.86 8.40
N ALA A 7 11.08 4.37 7.60
CA ALA A 7 10.03 5.21 7.05
C ALA A 7 9.11 5.78 8.15
N PRO A 8 8.92 7.11 8.22
CA PRO A 8 8.11 7.76 9.25
C PRO A 8 6.61 7.66 8.95
N ILE A 9 6.07 6.44 8.86
CA ILE A 9 4.71 6.16 8.38
C ILE A 9 3.57 6.82 9.18
N ARG A 10 3.89 7.38 10.36
CA ARG A 10 2.94 8.08 11.23
C ARG A 10 3.10 9.60 11.18
N GLU A 11 4.15 10.11 10.53
CA GLU A 11 4.31 11.53 10.31
C GLU A 11 3.38 11.99 9.19
N LEU A 12 2.89 13.23 9.31
CA LEU A 12 1.83 13.76 8.46
C LEU A 12 2.15 13.66 6.96
N PRO A 13 3.34 14.04 6.47
CA PRO A 13 3.60 14.03 5.02
C PRO A 13 3.48 12.62 4.43
N LEU A 14 4.10 11.63 5.09
CA LEU A 14 4.11 10.26 4.59
C LEU A 14 2.75 9.57 4.78
N SER A 15 2.15 9.71 5.97
CA SER A 15 0.82 9.12 6.24
C SER A 15 -0.27 9.71 5.34
N HIS A 16 -0.20 11.00 5.02
CA HIS A 16 -1.10 11.64 4.08
C HIS A 16 -0.92 11.09 2.67
N SER A 17 0.32 10.98 2.19
CA SER A 17 0.62 10.40 0.88
C SER A 17 0.14 8.95 0.76
N MET A 18 0.35 8.13 1.80
CA MET A 18 -0.13 6.74 1.85
C MET A 18 -1.66 6.64 1.80
N ARG A 19 -2.39 7.60 2.38
CA ARG A 19 -3.84 7.66 2.25
C ARG A 19 -4.26 8.13 0.87
N LYS A 20 -3.54 9.09 0.31
CA LYS A 20 -3.87 9.77 -0.94
C LYS A 20 -3.77 8.83 -2.14
N THR A 21 -2.82 7.89 -2.14
CA THR A 21 -2.73 6.82 -3.16
C THR A 21 -4.02 6.02 -3.33
N TYR A 22 -4.82 5.84 -2.27
CA TYR A 22 -6.14 5.22 -2.34
C TYR A 22 -7.24 6.23 -2.70
N THR A 23 -7.30 7.38 -2.01
CA THR A 23 -8.42 8.31 -2.21
C THR A 23 -8.43 8.93 -3.60
N ASP A 24 -7.27 9.11 -4.21
CA ASP A 24 -7.17 9.65 -5.57
C ASP A 24 -7.62 8.65 -6.65
N CYS A 25 -7.74 7.36 -6.34
CA CYS A 25 -8.31 6.38 -7.28
C CYS A 25 -9.75 6.74 -7.68
N TYR A 26 -10.51 7.41 -6.80
CA TYR A 26 -11.85 7.93 -7.13
C TYR A 26 -11.87 9.00 -8.23
N ARG A 27 -10.70 9.53 -8.60
CA ARG A 27 -10.53 10.50 -9.69
C ARG A 27 -10.09 9.83 -10.99
N MET A 28 -9.87 8.52 -10.98
CA MET A 28 -9.37 7.73 -12.10
C MET A 28 -10.53 6.99 -12.78
N GLN A 29 -10.47 6.89 -14.10
CA GLN A 29 -11.52 6.24 -14.89
C GLN A 29 -11.65 4.75 -14.52
N GLY A 30 -12.89 4.27 -14.39
CA GLY A 30 -13.19 2.85 -14.17
C GLY A 30 -12.90 2.33 -12.76
N PHE A 31 -12.52 3.19 -11.81
CA PHE A 31 -12.32 2.74 -10.42
C PHE A 31 -13.66 2.37 -9.78
N THR A 32 -13.77 1.15 -9.25
CA THR A 32 -15.02 0.61 -8.67
C THR A 32 -15.05 0.61 -7.16
N GLY A 33 -13.91 0.87 -6.50
CA GLY A 33 -13.80 0.94 -5.06
C GLY A 33 -12.70 0.06 -4.50
N GLY A 34 -12.66 -0.06 -3.18
CA GLY A 34 -11.58 -0.76 -2.53
C GLY A 34 -11.40 -0.39 -1.07
N ASN A 35 -10.28 -0.82 -0.50
CA ASN A 35 -9.85 -0.41 0.83
C ASN A 35 -8.32 -0.43 0.91
N TRP A 36 -7.77 0.21 1.91
CA TRP A 36 -6.34 0.13 2.21
C TRP A 36 -6.08 0.11 3.71
N GLY A 37 -4.92 -0.38 4.10
CA GLY A 37 -4.51 -0.36 5.48
C GLY A 37 -3.15 -1.01 5.68
N TYR A 38 -2.66 -0.96 6.91
CA TYR A 38 -1.43 -1.66 7.28
C TYR A 38 -1.75 -3.04 7.82
N THR A 39 -0.93 -4.02 7.45
CA THR A 39 -0.92 -5.33 8.09
C THR A 39 -0.67 -5.18 9.58
N LEU A 40 -1.31 -6.06 10.34
CA LEU A 40 -1.31 -5.96 11.79
C LEU A 40 -0.22 -6.83 12.42
N ASN A 41 0.31 -7.81 11.71
CA ASN A 41 1.07 -8.93 12.27
C ASN A 41 2.37 -9.27 11.52
N THR A 42 2.64 -8.63 10.39
CA THR A 42 3.87 -8.85 9.62
C THR A 42 4.21 -7.66 8.74
N ASN A 43 5.50 -7.41 8.49
CA ASN A 43 5.98 -6.52 7.44
C ASN A 43 6.59 -7.26 6.24
N LEU A 44 6.56 -8.59 6.26
CA LEU A 44 7.13 -9.45 5.24
C LEU A 44 6.09 -9.72 4.15
N VAL A 45 6.50 -9.55 2.90
CA VAL A 45 5.61 -9.68 1.74
C VAL A 45 5.23 -11.13 1.48
N GLY A 46 6.07 -12.09 1.87
CA GLY A 46 5.79 -13.53 1.76
C GLY A 46 4.78 -14.07 2.77
N GLY A 47 4.29 -13.23 3.68
CA GLY A 47 3.31 -13.62 4.69
C GLY A 47 3.90 -14.35 5.90
N GLU A 48 5.23 -14.38 6.03
CA GLU A 48 5.90 -14.93 7.20
C GLU A 48 5.69 -14.04 8.43
N ARG A 49 5.93 -14.57 9.64
CA ARG A 49 5.84 -13.77 10.87
C ARG A 49 7.03 -12.82 10.97
N ASP A 50 6.73 -11.55 11.20
CA ASP A 50 7.76 -10.56 11.54
C ASP A 50 8.08 -10.66 13.03
N VAL A 51 9.29 -11.09 13.36
CA VAL A 51 9.76 -11.24 14.75
C VAL A 51 10.55 -10.00 15.12
N LEU A 52 9.84 -8.91 15.42
CA LEU A 52 10.47 -7.71 15.96
C LEU A 52 10.91 -7.92 17.42
N PRO A 53 12.10 -7.44 17.82
CA PRO A 53 12.52 -7.48 19.21
C PRO A 53 11.51 -6.76 20.12
N GLY A 54 10.95 -7.49 21.09
CA GLY A 54 10.00 -6.93 22.07
C GLY A 54 8.51 -7.04 21.70
N SER A 55 8.15 -7.68 20.59
CA SER A 55 6.74 -7.98 20.28
C SER A 55 6.17 -9.00 21.28
N ARG A 56 5.28 -8.54 22.17
CA ARG A 56 4.46 -9.43 23.01
C ARG A 56 3.19 -9.78 22.24
N GLY A 57 3.18 -10.94 21.58
CA GLY A 57 2.01 -11.46 20.86
C GLY A 57 2.11 -11.34 19.34
N SER A 58 1.00 -11.60 18.65
CA SER A 58 0.94 -11.71 17.20
C SER A 58 0.71 -10.38 16.47
N ARG A 59 0.68 -9.24 17.17
CA ARG A 59 0.32 -7.93 16.58
C ARG A 59 1.46 -6.92 16.76
N LEU A 60 1.81 -6.25 15.66
CA LEU A 60 2.73 -5.14 15.60
C LEU A 60 2.09 -3.86 16.15
N GLU A 61 2.87 -3.10 16.90
CA GLU A 61 2.52 -1.75 17.32
C GLU A 61 2.29 -0.85 16.12
N SER A 62 1.40 0.14 16.25
CA SER A 62 0.98 0.98 15.12
C SER A 62 2.15 1.62 14.38
N LYS A 63 3.15 2.13 15.10
CA LYS A 63 4.35 2.77 14.52
C LYS A 63 5.25 1.81 13.72
N ASP A 64 5.15 0.50 13.99
CA ASP A 64 6.03 -0.53 13.45
C ASP A 64 5.41 -1.27 12.25
N ARG A 65 4.18 -0.93 11.85
CA ARG A 65 3.48 -1.56 10.71
C ARG A 65 3.92 -0.94 9.38
N LYS A 66 4.95 -1.48 8.76
CA LYS A 66 5.56 -1.02 7.51
C LYS A 66 5.00 -1.68 6.25
N LEU A 67 4.10 -2.67 6.32
CA LEU A 67 3.49 -3.26 5.14
C LEU A 67 2.04 -2.76 4.95
N ALA A 68 1.82 -1.97 3.90
CA ALA A 68 0.51 -1.52 3.47
C ALA A 68 -0.07 -2.45 2.40
N ILE A 69 -1.36 -2.78 2.54
CA ILE A 69 -2.16 -3.51 1.58
C ILE A 69 -3.16 -2.52 0.96
N TYR A 70 -3.26 -2.56 -0.36
CA TYR A 70 -4.27 -1.86 -1.13
C TYR A 70 -5.09 -2.92 -1.85
N LEU A 71 -6.41 -2.93 -1.61
CA LEU A 71 -7.39 -3.72 -2.34
C LEU A 71 -8.11 -2.73 -3.23
N LEU A 72 -7.79 -2.70 -4.52
CA LEU A 72 -8.31 -1.70 -5.44
C LEU A 72 -9.02 -2.40 -6.61
N GLY A 73 -10.24 -1.98 -6.90
CA GLY A 73 -11.08 -2.51 -7.96
C GLY A 73 -11.16 -1.58 -9.15
N TRP A 74 -11.08 -2.15 -10.35
CA TRP A 74 -11.37 -1.48 -11.60
C TRP A 74 -12.36 -2.30 -12.42
N GLU A 75 -13.08 -1.63 -13.32
CA GLU A 75 -14.00 -2.26 -14.29
C GLU A 75 -13.25 -3.21 -15.25
N SER A 76 -11.99 -2.91 -15.55
CA SER A 76 -11.13 -3.77 -16.37
C SER A 76 -9.65 -3.63 -16.00
N ILE A 77 -8.83 -4.59 -16.44
CA ILE A 77 -7.37 -4.54 -16.23
C ILE A 77 -6.78 -3.36 -17.01
N GLU A 78 -7.25 -3.12 -18.22
CA GLU A 78 -6.77 -2.05 -19.11
C GLU A 78 -6.98 -0.67 -18.46
N LEU A 79 -8.14 -0.45 -17.83
CA LEU A 79 -8.43 0.81 -17.12
C LEU A 79 -7.54 1.01 -15.88
N HIS A 80 -7.19 -0.06 -15.16
CA HIS A 80 -6.20 0.01 -14.08
C HIS A 80 -4.78 0.28 -14.62
N GLU A 81 -4.39 -0.35 -15.72
CA GLU A 81 -3.09 -0.10 -16.34
C GLU A 81 -2.96 1.34 -16.85
N ASP A 82 -4.03 1.91 -17.40
CA ASP A 82 -4.09 3.30 -17.83
C ASP A 82 -4.06 4.26 -16.64
N ALA A 83 -4.74 3.93 -15.54
CA ALA A 83 -4.68 4.71 -14.30
C ALA A 83 -3.24 4.88 -13.78
N ASN A 84 -2.41 3.83 -13.87
CA ASN A 84 -1.00 3.85 -13.44
C ASN A 84 -0.08 4.73 -14.32
N LYS A 85 -0.57 5.20 -15.47
CA LYS A 85 0.15 6.12 -16.37
C LYS A 85 -0.24 7.59 -16.16
N THR A 86 -1.21 7.86 -15.28
CA THR A 86 -1.72 9.21 -15.05
C THR A 86 -0.80 10.04 -14.15
N PRO A 87 -0.80 11.38 -14.28
CA PRO A 87 -0.13 12.27 -13.34
C PRO A 87 -0.62 12.11 -11.90
N VAL A 88 -1.90 11.74 -11.72
CA VAL A 88 -2.52 11.51 -10.41
C VAL A 88 -1.83 10.35 -9.69
N PHE A 89 -1.55 9.25 -10.40
CA PHE A 89 -0.80 8.12 -9.84
C PHE A 89 0.67 8.49 -9.57
N ALA A 90 1.32 9.14 -10.54
CA ALA A 90 2.73 9.49 -10.44
C ALA A 90 3.05 10.42 -9.26
N GLU A 91 2.13 11.34 -8.93
CA GLU A 91 2.32 12.32 -7.85
C GLU A 91 2.72 11.65 -6.52
N GLU A 92 1.94 10.66 -6.08
CA GLU A 92 2.21 10.00 -4.80
C GLU A 92 3.33 8.96 -4.93
N MET A 93 3.48 8.27 -6.06
CA MET A 93 4.60 7.34 -6.25
C MET A 93 5.96 8.05 -6.17
N ILE A 94 6.08 9.27 -6.70
CA ILE A 94 7.29 10.09 -6.59
C ILE A 94 7.57 10.46 -5.12
N LYS A 95 6.56 10.93 -4.38
CA LYS A 95 6.71 11.30 -2.96
C LYS A 95 7.05 10.10 -2.08
N LEU A 96 6.49 8.93 -2.39
CA LEU A 96 6.68 7.70 -1.62
C LEU A 96 7.97 6.97 -1.99
N GLY A 97 8.51 7.16 -3.21
CA GLY A 97 9.67 6.45 -3.74
C GLY A 97 10.84 6.29 -2.76
N PRO A 98 11.32 7.35 -2.07
CA PRO A 98 12.41 7.25 -1.10
C PRO A 98 12.12 6.31 0.10
N TRP A 99 10.85 6.05 0.38
CA TRP A 99 10.38 5.29 1.53
C TRP A 99 9.93 3.87 1.18
N ILE A 100 9.79 3.55 -0.11
CA ILE A 100 9.33 2.24 -0.57
C ILE A 100 10.52 1.27 -0.59
N ASN A 101 10.33 0.09 -0.03
CA ASN A 101 11.27 -1.00 -0.12
C ASN A 101 11.15 -1.70 -1.48
N GLN A 102 12.27 -2.12 -2.06
CA GLN A 102 12.35 -2.78 -3.37
C GLN A 102 11.54 -4.08 -3.47
N GLU A 103 11.26 -4.75 -2.35
CA GLU A 103 10.42 -5.94 -2.30
C GLU A 103 8.91 -5.64 -2.42
N SER A 104 8.53 -4.37 -2.56
CA SER A 104 7.13 -4.00 -2.81
C SER A 104 6.63 -4.53 -4.14
N GLY A 105 5.47 -5.19 -4.13
CA GLY A 105 4.78 -5.66 -5.33
C GLY A 105 3.30 -5.32 -5.35
N ALA A 106 2.69 -5.60 -6.50
CA ALA A 106 1.26 -5.62 -6.75
C ALA A 106 0.89 -6.89 -7.52
N TRP A 107 -0.31 -7.41 -7.31
CA TRP A 107 -0.80 -8.64 -7.95
C TRP A 107 -2.24 -8.45 -8.38
N TYR A 108 -2.58 -8.90 -9.59
CA TYR A 108 -3.96 -8.97 -10.03
C TYR A 108 -4.63 -10.22 -9.45
N VAL A 109 -5.81 -10.03 -8.86
CA VAL A 109 -6.62 -11.13 -8.32
C VAL A 109 -7.97 -11.12 -9.06
N ARG A 110 -8.37 -12.28 -9.59
CA ARG A 110 -9.70 -12.49 -10.15
C ARG A 110 -10.44 -13.47 -9.25
N PHE A 111 -11.63 -13.10 -8.78
CA PHE A 111 -12.50 -14.04 -8.07
C PHE A 111 -13.18 -14.93 -9.12
N ALA A 112 -13.18 -16.25 -8.89
CA ALA A 112 -14.00 -17.15 -9.68
C ALA A 112 -15.47 -16.86 -9.36
N THR A 113 -16.25 -16.60 -10.41
CA THR A 113 -17.72 -16.56 -10.38
C THR A 113 -18.27 -17.90 -10.79
#